data_AF-A0A8X6FZL8-F1
#
_entry.id   AF-A0A8X6FZL8-F1
#
_cell.length_a   1.000
_cell.length_b   1.000
_cell.length_c   1.000
_cell.angle_alpha   90.00
_cell.angle_beta   90.00
_cell.angle_gamma   90.00
#
_symmetry.space_group_name_H-M   'P 1'
#
loop_
_entity.id
_entity.type
_entity.pdbx_description
1 polymer ?
#
loop_
_entity_poly.entity_id
_entity_poly.type
_entity_poly.pdbx_seq_one_letter_code
_entity_poly.pdbx_strand_id
1 'polypeptide(L)'
;MFLIRNSNFECVKLPPFSDTELEAQAIKIKWNNKCLNIYNAYQPPGNRGVSSDTLIPMFTDSSFILGDFNAEHPLWGSSVANDRGNELSNLLNDHAFCILNDGTPTYCSHSYASRDALDIAFVSPDIFPSCSWAVLNSVGSDHSPVLIEFSHTHKTPSSKNALFWNLKKANWWLYKSSFDNSLSGAVSFCDLDSKWRFFKDSVLR
;
A
#
# COMPACT_ATOMS: atom_id res chain seq x y z
N MET A 1 18.28 -9.69 -7.57
CA MET A 1 18.39 -10.89 -8.45
C MET A 1 17.08 -11.63 -8.38
N PHE A 2 16.55 -12.09 -9.51
CA PHE A 2 15.34 -12.92 -9.53
C PHE A 2 15.68 -14.40 -9.74
N LEU A 3 15.08 -15.27 -8.94
CA LEU A 3 15.00 -16.71 -9.21
C LEU A 3 13.54 -17.07 -9.48
N ILE A 4 13.24 -17.45 -10.73
CA ILE A 4 11.86 -17.68 -11.19
C ILE A 4 11.71 -19.17 -11.48
N ARG A 5 10.65 -19.78 -10.94
CA ARG A 5 10.31 -21.19 -11.17
C ARG A 5 8.91 -21.30 -11.77
N ASN A 6 8.74 -22.20 -12.73
CA ASN A 6 7.45 -22.59 -13.31
C ASN A 6 6.62 -21.45 -13.92
N SER A 7 7.26 -20.38 -14.39
CA SER A 7 6.59 -19.22 -15.01
C SER A 7 7.43 -18.64 -16.14
N ASN A 8 6.75 -18.23 -17.22
CA ASN A 8 7.36 -17.42 -18.28
C ASN A 8 7.40 -15.95 -17.83
N PHE A 9 8.49 -15.26 -18.13
CA PHE A 9 8.66 -13.85 -17.77
C PHE A 9 9.35 -13.06 -18.88
N GLU A 10 9.14 -11.75 -18.88
CA GLU A 10 9.82 -10.79 -19.74
C GLU A 10 10.60 -9.82 -18.86
N CYS A 11 11.87 -9.54 -19.18
CA CYS A 11 12.63 -8.50 -18.48
C CYS A 11 12.08 -7.12 -18.86
N VAL A 12 11.85 -6.27 -17.87
CA VAL A 12 11.40 -4.88 -18.07
C VAL A 12 12.62 -3.98 -18.00
N LYS A 13 12.83 -3.15 -19.04
CA LYS A 13 13.86 -2.12 -19.02
C LYS A 13 13.38 -0.94 -18.18
N LEU A 14 14.12 -0.64 -17.11
CA LEU A 14 13.86 0.52 -16.27
C LEU A 14 14.56 1.76 -16.87
N PRO A 15 13.98 2.96 -16.72
CA PRO A 15 14.68 4.18 -17.08
C PRO A 15 15.94 4.34 -16.22
N PRO A 16 16.95 5.09 -16.70
CA PRO A 16 18.11 5.39 -15.89
C PRO A 16 17.68 6.16 -14.63
N PHE A 17 18.10 5.66 -13.47
CA PHE A 17 17.88 6.32 -12.19
C PHE A 17 18.87 7.48 -12.05
N SER A 18 18.37 8.67 -11.72
CA SER A 18 19.20 9.85 -11.48
C SER A 18 19.64 9.90 -10.01
N ASP A 19 20.95 9.91 -9.76
CA ASP A 19 21.65 10.22 -8.48
C ASP A 19 21.15 9.53 -7.19
N THR A 20 20.32 8.50 -7.32
CA THR A 20 19.95 7.58 -6.26
C THR A 20 20.81 6.34 -6.42
N GLU A 21 21.50 5.91 -5.37
CA GLU A 21 22.22 4.63 -5.35
C GLU A 21 21.25 3.42 -5.43
N LEU A 22 20.00 3.63 -5.87
CA LEU A 22 18.97 2.61 -6.00
C LEU A 22 19.35 1.64 -7.11
N GLU A 23 19.46 0.38 -6.72
CA GLU A 23 19.59 -0.73 -7.65
C GLU A 23 18.22 -1.38 -7.82
N ALA A 24 17.71 -1.46 -9.05
CA ALA A 24 16.43 -2.12 -9.29
C ALA A 24 16.46 -3.03 -10.51
N GLN A 25 15.70 -4.11 -10.41
CA GLN A 25 15.45 -5.07 -11.48
C GLN A 25 13.94 -5.23 -11.63
N ALA A 26 13.47 -5.42 -12.86
CA ALA A 26 12.05 -5.61 -13.09
C ALA A 26 11.76 -6.72 -14.09
N ILE A 27 10.71 -7.46 -13.81
CA ILE A 27 10.17 -8.51 -14.67
C ILE A 27 8.66 -8.32 -14.84
N LYS A 28 8.14 -8.88 -15.92
CA LYS A 28 6.71 -8.97 -16.19
C LYS A 28 6.33 -10.43 -16.34
N ILE A 29 5.30 -10.86 -15.63
CA ILE A 29 4.78 -12.23 -15.65
C ILE A 29 3.33 -12.19 -16.12
N LYS A 30 2.95 -13.13 -16.99
CA LYS A 30 1.53 -13.35 -17.35
C LYS A 30 0.90 -14.32 -16.37
N TRP A 31 -0.19 -13.91 -15.75
CA TRP A 31 -0.94 -14.71 -14.78
C TRP A 31 -2.45 -14.50 -14.97
N ASN A 32 -3.22 -15.57 -15.19
CA ASN A 32 -4.68 -15.52 -15.38
C ASN A 32 -5.15 -14.42 -16.37
N ASN A 33 -4.54 -14.37 -17.56
CA ASN A 33 -4.78 -13.36 -18.60
C ASN A 33 -4.49 -11.90 -18.20
N LYS A 34 -3.84 -11.67 -17.06
CA LYS A 34 -3.31 -10.36 -16.65
C LYS A 34 -1.79 -10.36 -16.70
N CYS A 35 -1.21 -9.17 -16.83
CA CYS A 35 0.23 -8.96 -16.68
C CYS A 35 0.48 -8.43 -15.28
N LEU A 36 1.42 -9.04 -14.56
CA LEU A 36 1.93 -8.57 -13.29
C LEU A 36 3.32 -8.00 -13.51
N ASN A 37 3.56 -6.79 -13.04
CA ASN A 37 4.90 -6.19 -13.01
C ASN A 37 5.51 -6.44 -11.63
N ILE A 38 6.74 -6.93 -11.57
CA ILE A 38 7.43 -7.17 -10.30
C ILE A 38 8.77 -6.44 -10.35
N TYR A 39 8.95 -5.53 -9.42
CA TYR A 39 10.13 -4.70 -9.23
C TYR A 39 10.83 -5.13 -7.95
N ASN A 40 12.10 -5.53 -8.05
CA ASN A 40 12.97 -5.81 -6.93
C ASN A 40 13.95 -4.65 -6.78
N ALA A 41 13.81 -3.88 -5.72
CA ALA A 41 14.61 -2.70 -5.42
C ALA A 41 15.55 -2.98 -4.24
N TYR A 42 16.77 -2.45 -4.32
CA TYR A 42 17.73 -2.42 -3.23
C TYR A 42 18.26 -1.00 -3.11
N GLN A 43 18.06 -0.39 -1.96
CA GLN A 43 18.64 0.90 -1.61
C GLN A 43 19.74 0.67 -0.58
N PRO A 44 21.02 0.91 -0.92
CA PRO A 44 22.11 0.76 0.02
C PRO A 44 21.92 1.60 1.31
N PRO A 45 22.50 1.15 2.44
CA PRO A 45 22.49 1.93 3.67
C PRO A 45 23.24 3.25 3.47
N GLY A 46 22.68 4.36 3.97
CA GLY A 46 23.27 5.68 3.84
C GLY A 46 22.25 6.81 3.93
N ASN A 47 22.72 8.05 3.83
CA ASN A 47 21.88 9.24 4.00
C ASN A 47 21.23 9.74 2.71
N ARG A 48 21.42 9.04 1.58
CA ARG A 48 20.72 9.41 0.34
C ARG A 48 19.26 8.95 0.42
N GLY A 49 18.34 9.87 0.11
CA GLY A 49 16.91 9.61 0.03
C GLY A 49 16.54 8.69 -1.14
N VAL A 50 15.26 8.35 -1.22
CA VAL A 50 14.69 7.58 -2.32
C VAL A 50 14.00 8.60 -3.22
N SER A 51 14.73 9.14 -4.21
CA SER A 51 14.19 10.15 -5.12
C SER A 51 12.88 9.67 -5.74
N SER A 52 11.85 10.50 -5.62
CA SER A 52 10.53 10.32 -6.25
C SER A 52 10.66 9.94 -7.73
N ASP A 53 11.57 10.60 -8.46
CA ASP A 53 11.76 10.44 -9.90
C ASP A 53 12.25 9.02 -10.26
N THR A 54 12.83 8.32 -9.28
CA THR A 54 13.36 6.97 -9.42
C THR A 54 12.27 5.91 -9.24
N LEU A 55 11.37 6.07 -8.26
CA LEU A 55 10.32 5.09 -7.96
C LEU A 55 9.03 5.29 -8.75
N ILE A 56 8.65 6.54 -9.06
CA ILE A 56 7.41 6.85 -9.80
C ILE A 56 7.27 6.06 -11.10
N PRO A 57 8.34 5.83 -11.90
CA PRO A 57 8.23 4.99 -13.10
C PRO A 57 7.84 3.52 -12.85
N MET A 58 8.00 3.03 -11.62
CA MET A 58 7.60 1.68 -11.21
C MET A 58 6.12 1.62 -10.79
N PHE A 59 5.51 2.77 -10.48
CA PHE A 59 4.15 2.88 -9.96
C PHE A 59 3.13 2.69 -11.09
N THR A 60 2.90 1.42 -11.43
CA THR A 60 2.01 0.98 -12.50
C THR A 60 0.89 0.08 -11.95
N ASP A 61 -0.19 -0.11 -12.72
CA ASP A 61 -1.23 -1.07 -12.34
C ASP A 61 -0.68 -2.50 -12.27
N SER A 62 -1.32 -3.33 -11.44
CA SER A 62 -0.94 -4.73 -11.21
C SER A 62 0.57 -4.90 -10.95
N SER A 63 1.14 -4.06 -10.08
CA SER A 63 2.56 -4.04 -9.77
C SER A 63 2.89 -4.40 -8.33
N PHE A 64 3.96 -5.16 -8.16
CA PHE A 64 4.66 -5.40 -6.90
C PHE A 64 5.96 -4.64 -6.92
N ILE A 65 6.20 -3.81 -5.92
CA ILE A 65 7.51 -3.21 -5.67
C ILE A 65 7.95 -3.70 -4.30
N LEU A 66 9.09 -4.38 -4.27
CA LEU A 66 9.58 -5.05 -3.07
C LEU A 66 11.11 -5.04 -2.99
N GLY A 67 11.63 -5.24 -1.78
CA GLY A 67 13.05 -5.46 -1.53
C GLY A 67 13.53 -4.69 -0.30
N ASP A 68 14.85 -4.55 -0.17
CA ASP A 68 15.47 -3.87 0.97
C ASP A 68 15.65 -2.38 0.66
N PHE A 69 14.86 -1.54 1.32
CA PHE A 69 14.89 -0.10 1.14
C PHE A 69 15.81 0.61 2.13
N ASN A 70 16.31 -0.09 3.16
CA ASN A 70 17.01 0.53 4.29
C ASN A 70 16.28 1.80 4.79
N ALA A 71 14.95 1.76 4.83
CA ALA A 71 14.07 2.88 5.16
C ALA A 71 13.29 2.50 6.41
N GLU A 72 13.41 3.29 7.47
CA GLU A 72 12.75 3.00 8.74
C GLU A 72 11.47 3.84 8.82
N HIS A 73 10.34 3.19 9.06
CA HIS A 73 9.08 3.88 9.35
C HIS A 73 8.11 2.97 10.14
N PRO A 74 7.28 3.53 11.04
CA PRO A 74 6.26 2.76 11.76
C PRO A 74 5.23 2.06 10.87
N LEU A 75 4.98 2.57 9.65
CA LEU A 75 4.00 1.98 8.73
C LEU A 75 4.31 0.53 8.32
N TRP A 76 5.58 0.14 8.32
CA TRP A 76 6.01 -1.23 8.00
C TRP A 76 6.68 -1.94 9.16
N GLY A 77 6.70 -1.34 10.36
CA GLY A 77 7.09 -2.02 11.60
C GLY A 77 8.36 -1.51 12.30
N SER A 78 8.99 -0.44 11.81
CA SER A 78 10.14 0.14 12.52
C SER A 78 9.69 0.99 13.70
N SER A 79 10.50 1.06 14.76
CA SER A 79 10.17 1.87 15.95
C SER A 79 10.24 3.38 15.72
N VAL A 80 11.06 3.80 14.76
CA VAL A 80 11.32 5.19 14.39
C VAL A 80 11.14 5.39 12.89
N ALA A 81 10.96 6.64 12.50
CA ALA A 81 10.99 7.05 11.11
C ALA A 81 12.30 7.78 10.81
N ASN A 82 12.99 7.37 9.75
CA ASN A 82 14.11 8.13 9.19
C ASN A 82 13.64 8.94 7.97
N ASP A 83 14.48 9.87 7.47
CA ASP A 83 14.12 10.75 6.35
C ASP A 83 13.68 9.95 5.12
N ARG A 84 14.35 8.83 4.84
CA ARG A 84 14.04 7.92 3.74
C ARG A 84 12.67 7.27 3.92
N GLY A 85 12.34 6.83 5.14
CA GLY A 85 11.05 6.24 5.46
C GLY A 85 9.92 7.27 5.35
N ASN A 86 10.16 8.51 5.77
CA ASN A 86 9.20 9.61 5.60
C ASN A 86 8.95 9.92 4.12
N GLU A 87 10.01 10.02 3.30
CA GLU A 87 9.92 10.26 1.86
C GLU A 87 9.14 9.13 1.16
N LEU A 88 9.51 7.88 1.42
CA LEU A 88 8.82 6.73 0.86
C LEU A 88 7.35 6.68 1.31
N SER A 89 7.07 6.88 2.60
CA SER A 89 5.70 6.92 3.13
C SER A 89 4.84 7.97 2.40
N ASN A 90 5.36 9.17 2.21
CA ASN A 90 4.66 10.25 1.50
C ASN A 90 4.40 9.86 0.04
N LEU A 91 5.38 9.29 -0.66
CA LEU A 91 5.22 8.83 -2.04
C LEU A 91 4.15 7.74 -2.16
N LEU A 92 4.14 6.76 -1.24
CA LEU A 92 3.13 5.71 -1.25
C LEU A 92 1.72 6.29 -1.03
N ASN A 93 1.59 7.27 -0.12
CA ASN A 93 0.34 7.94 0.14
C ASN A 93 -0.15 8.78 -1.07
N ASP A 94 0.74 9.54 -1.70
CA ASP A 94 0.41 10.42 -2.83
C ASP A 94 -0.01 9.64 -4.08
N HIS A 95 0.53 8.42 -4.25
CA HIS A 95 0.22 7.52 -5.37
C HIS A 95 -0.72 6.36 -5.00
N ALA A 96 -1.26 6.35 -3.77
CA ALA A 96 -2.17 5.35 -3.23
C ALA A 96 -1.63 3.90 -3.26
N PHE A 97 -0.31 3.69 -3.23
CA PHE A 97 0.25 2.34 -3.13
C PHE A 97 0.02 1.75 -1.73
N CYS A 98 -0.31 0.46 -1.70
CA CYS A 98 -0.71 -0.23 -0.48
C CYS A 98 0.45 -1.07 0.07
N ILE A 99 0.82 -0.85 1.33
CA ILE A 99 1.88 -1.59 2.04
C ILE A 99 1.38 -2.98 2.42
N LEU A 100 2.18 -4.02 2.18
CA LEU A 100 1.88 -5.40 2.54
C LEU A 100 2.42 -5.80 3.92
N ASN A 101 3.47 -5.15 4.40
CA ASN A 101 4.10 -5.43 5.69
C ASN A 101 3.07 -5.40 6.83
N ASP A 102 3.15 -6.40 7.72
CA ASP A 102 2.29 -6.53 8.91
C ASP A 102 2.93 -5.97 10.19
N GLY A 103 4.11 -5.36 10.06
CA GLY A 103 4.91 -4.84 11.18
C GLY A 103 5.88 -5.86 11.77
N THR A 104 5.91 -7.10 11.30
CA THR A 104 6.89 -8.10 11.73
C THR A 104 8.30 -7.69 11.26
N PRO A 105 9.32 -7.65 12.14
CA PRO A 105 10.68 -7.31 11.74
C PRO A 105 11.25 -8.26 10.69
N THR A 106 11.93 -7.71 9.69
CA THR A 106 12.59 -8.46 8.62
C THR A 106 14.10 -8.48 8.78
N TYR A 107 14.66 -7.57 9.57
CA TYR A 107 16.09 -7.45 9.86
C TYR A 107 16.36 -7.66 11.36
N CYS A 108 17.44 -8.36 11.69
CA CYS A 108 17.90 -8.60 13.04
C CYS A 108 19.42 -8.40 13.14
N SER A 109 19.85 -7.33 13.80
CA SER A 109 21.28 -7.10 14.04
C SER A 109 21.78 -7.94 15.22
N HIS A 110 22.70 -8.88 14.96
CA HIS A 110 23.35 -9.62 16.04
C HIS A 110 24.26 -8.74 16.91
N SER A 111 24.91 -7.74 16.32
CA SER A 111 25.86 -6.86 17.01
C SER A 111 25.17 -5.89 17.97
N TYR A 112 23.99 -5.39 17.60
CA TYR A 112 23.25 -4.38 18.36
C TYR A 112 22.01 -4.93 19.06
N ALA A 113 21.69 -6.22 18.87
CA ALA A 113 20.48 -6.87 19.35
C ALA A 113 19.19 -6.11 18.98
N SER A 114 19.20 -5.39 17.85
CA SER A 114 18.06 -4.65 17.31
C SER A 114 17.28 -5.46 16.29
N ARG A 115 16.01 -5.08 16.10
CA ARG A 115 15.12 -5.68 15.11
C ARG A 115 14.36 -4.57 14.41
N ASP A 116 14.39 -4.58 13.09
CA ASP A 116 13.79 -3.54 12.26
C ASP A 116 13.10 -4.17 11.05
N ALA A 117 12.25 -3.39 10.39
CA ALA A 117 11.59 -3.79 9.15
C ALA A 117 12.17 -2.95 8.02
N LEU A 118 13.14 -3.52 7.29
CA LEU A 118 13.87 -2.85 6.21
C LEU A 118 13.50 -3.42 4.82
N ASP A 119 13.01 -4.66 4.80
CA ASP A 119 12.44 -5.29 3.62
C ASP A 119 10.98 -4.88 3.51
N ILE A 120 10.66 -4.04 2.53
CA ILE A 120 9.34 -3.46 2.35
C ILE A 120 8.75 -4.05 1.07
N ALA A 121 7.47 -4.39 1.10
CA ALA A 121 6.70 -4.62 -0.12
C ALA A 121 5.43 -3.78 -0.13
N PHE A 122 5.17 -3.20 -1.29
CA PHE A 122 3.94 -2.46 -1.56
C PHE A 122 3.47 -2.75 -2.98
N VAL A 123 2.17 -2.61 -3.17
CA VAL A 123 1.48 -3.02 -4.39
C VAL A 123 0.48 -1.97 -4.84
N SER A 124 0.15 -2.01 -6.13
CA SER A 124 -0.92 -1.18 -6.67
C SER A 124 -2.28 -1.59 -6.06
N PRO A 125 -3.22 -0.63 -5.88
CA PRO A 125 -4.50 -0.89 -5.23
C PRO A 125 -5.32 -2.04 -5.80
N ASP A 126 -5.23 -2.26 -7.13
CA ASP A 126 -6.03 -3.23 -7.85
C ASP A 126 -5.71 -4.69 -7.49
N ILE A 127 -4.51 -4.95 -6.96
CA ILE A 127 -4.07 -6.29 -6.56
C ILE A 127 -3.94 -6.49 -5.05
N PHE A 128 -3.90 -5.40 -4.26
CA PHE A 128 -3.77 -5.45 -2.80
C PHE A 128 -4.71 -6.47 -2.10
N PRO A 129 -6.02 -6.54 -2.43
CA PRO A 129 -6.94 -7.47 -1.74
C PRO A 129 -6.65 -8.96 -1.99
N SER A 130 -5.79 -9.26 -2.97
CA SER A 130 -5.42 -10.61 -3.39
C SER A 130 -4.06 -11.07 -2.82
N CYS A 131 -3.40 -10.21 -2.04
CA CYS A 131 -2.09 -10.46 -1.46
C CYS A 131 -2.18 -10.90 0.00
N SER A 132 -1.29 -11.81 0.41
CA SER A 132 -0.95 -12.06 1.81
C SER A 132 0.55 -11.80 2.03
N TRP A 133 0.92 -11.54 3.28
CA TRP A 133 2.30 -11.30 3.71
C TRP A 133 2.60 -12.17 4.92
N ALA A 134 3.81 -12.72 4.96
CA ALA A 134 4.38 -13.33 6.15
C ALA A 134 5.90 -13.22 6.15
N VAL A 135 6.50 -13.06 7.33
CA VAL A 135 7.95 -13.21 7.51
C VAL A 135 8.23 -14.66 7.91
N LEU A 136 9.16 -15.30 7.20
CA LEU A 136 9.60 -16.66 7.46
C LEU A 136 10.78 -16.68 8.44
N ASN A 137 11.06 -17.86 9.00
CA ASN A 137 12.21 -18.03 9.90
C ASN A 137 13.52 -17.65 9.20
N SER A 138 14.39 -16.94 9.93
CA SER A 138 15.74 -16.63 9.45
C SER A 138 16.49 -17.91 9.06
N VAL A 139 17.20 -17.82 7.94
CA VAL A 139 18.01 -18.90 7.36
C VAL A 139 19.50 -18.76 7.70
N GLY A 140 19.82 -18.04 8.78
CA GLY A 140 21.20 -17.74 9.19
C GLY A 140 21.76 -16.42 8.63
N SER A 141 20.91 -15.64 7.95
CA SER A 141 21.18 -14.25 7.57
C SER A 141 20.63 -13.30 8.65
N ASP A 142 21.14 -12.07 8.67
CA ASP A 142 20.56 -10.96 9.44
C ASP A 142 19.20 -10.52 8.89
N HIS A 143 18.93 -10.75 7.60
CA HIS A 143 17.61 -10.63 7.01
C HIS A 143 16.81 -11.95 7.04
N SER A 144 15.53 -11.84 7.39
CA SER A 144 14.54 -12.92 7.38
C SER A 144 13.80 -12.96 6.05
N PRO A 145 13.61 -14.13 5.43
CA PRO A 145 12.90 -14.22 4.16
C PRO A 145 11.45 -13.76 4.30
N VAL A 146 10.96 -13.06 3.28
CA VAL A 146 9.57 -12.62 3.16
C VAL A 146 8.83 -13.55 2.20
N LEU A 147 7.63 -13.97 2.60
CA LEU A 147 6.67 -14.69 1.76
C LEU A 147 5.50 -13.76 1.41
N ILE A 148 5.28 -13.55 0.11
CA ILE A 148 4.10 -12.88 -0.43
C ILE A 148 3.34 -13.91 -1.26
N GLU A 149 2.08 -14.17 -0.90
CA GLU A 149 1.21 -15.00 -1.73
C GLU A 149 0.24 -14.11 -2.49
N PHE A 150 0.15 -14.32 -3.79
CA PHE A 150 -0.81 -13.64 -4.65
C PHE A 150 -1.80 -14.65 -5.21
N SER A 151 -3.06 -14.53 -4.81
CA SER A 151 -4.12 -15.42 -5.27
C SER A 151 -5.27 -14.61 -5.87
N HIS A 152 -5.58 -14.85 -7.13
CA HIS A 152 -6.76 -14.28 -7.78
C HIS A 152 -8.02 -14.98 -7.28
N THR A 153 -8.32 -14.85 -5.99
CA THR A 153 -9.64 -15.17 -5.48
C THR A 153 -10.50 -13.97 -5.78
N HIS A 154 -11.38 -14.09 -6.78
CA HIS A 154 -12.62 -13.34 -6.73
C HIS A 154 -13.35 -13.82 -5.48
N LYS A 155 -13.02 -13.26 -4.32
CA LYS A 155 -13.98 -13.16 -3.22
C LYS A 155 -15.03 -12.18 -3.73
N THR A 156 -15.89 -12.63 -4.64
CA THR A 156 -17.27 -12.21 -4.50
C THR A 156 -17.58 -12.58 -3.06
N PRO A 157 -17.98 -11.62 -2.20
CA PRO A 157 -18.64 -12.04 -1.00
C PRO A 157 -19.79 -12.91 -1.53
N SER A 158 -19.70 -14.24 -1.37
CA SER A 158 -20.89 -15.06 -1.43
C SER A 158 -21.66 -14.72 -0.16
N SER A 159 -22.13 -13.48 -0.10
CA SER A 159 -23.12 -13.08 0.87
C SER A 159 -24.37 -13.77 0.39
N LYS A 160 -24.54 -15.01 0.84
CA LYS A 160 -25.85 -15.64 0.91
C LYS A 160 -26.84 -14.73 1.69
N ASN A 161 -26.31 -13.70 2.38
CA ASN A 161 -27.01 -12.62 3.05
C ASN A 161 -26.58 -11.20 2.58
N ALA A 162 -26.43 -10.93 1.27
CA ALA A 162 -26.35 -9.52 0.84
C ALA A 162 -27.70 -8.88 1.18
N LEU A 163 -27.72 -8.10 2.26
CA LEU A 163 -28.85 -7.23 2.56
C LEU A 163 -28.82 -6.11 1.53
N PHE A 164 -29.56 -6.28 0.45
CA PHE A 164 -29.80 -5.21 -0.50
C PHE A 164 -30.70 -4.17 0.18
N TRP A 165 -30.26 -2.91 0.18
CA TRP A 165 -31.11 -1.81 0.60
C TRP A 165 -32.35 -1.75 -0.29
N ASN A 166 -33.53 -1.97 0.30
CA ASN A 166 -34.78 -1.84 -0.44
C ASN A 166 -35.16 -0.35 -0.58
N LEU A 167 -34.54 0.31 -1.55
CA LEU A 167 -34.77 1.74 -1.83
C LEU A 167 -36.21 2.06 -2.23
N LYS A 168 -37.03 1.06 -2.60
CA LYS A 168 -38.47 1.25 -2.85
C LYS A 168 -39.28 1.47 -1.58
N LYS A 169 -38.80 0.98 -0.44
CA LYS A 169 -39.41 1.22 0.88
C LYS A 169 -38.88 2.48 1.56
N ALA A 170 -37.84 3.11 1.01
CA ALA A 170 -37.32 4.35 1.55
C ALA A 170 -38.35 5.48 1.36
N ASN A 171 -38.77 6.10 2.45
CA ASN A 171 -39.64 7.27 2.41
C ASN A 171 -38.78 8.53 2.17
N TRP A 172 -38.46 8.77 0.90
CA TRP A 172 -37.63 9.89 0.47
C TRP A 172 -38.21 11.25 0.84
N TRP A 173 -39.55 11.36 0.87
CA TRP A 173 -40.22 12.59 1.26
C TRP A 173 -40.00 12.91 2.74
N LEU A 174 -40.15 11.91 3.62
CA LEU A 174 -39.89 12.07 5.05
C LEU A 174 -38.42 12.41 5.33
N TYR A 175 -37.50 11.73 4.64
CA TYR A 175 -36.07 12.03 4.73
C TYR A 175 -35.80 13.49 4.33
N LYS A 176 -36.30 13.90 3.16
CA LYS A 176 -36.14 15.27 2.66
C LYS A 176 -36.74 16.30 3.61
N SER A 177 -37.97 16.09 4.08
CA SER A 177 -38.63 16.96 5.06
C SER A 177 -37.84 17.09 6.36
N SER A 178 -37.31 15.98 6.88
CA SER A 178 -36.52 15.98 8.12
C SER A 178 -35.18 16.69 7.93
N PHE A 179 -34.57 16.52 6.76
CA PHE A 179 -33.32 17.18 6.38
C PHE A 179 -33.52 18.69 6.21
N ASP A 180 -34.54 19.11 5.45
CA ASP A 180 -34.85 20.53 5.22
C ASP A 180 -35.19 21.25 6.53
N ASN A 181 -35.88 20.59 7.46
CA ASN A 181 -36.14 21.11 8.81
C ASN A 181 -34.86 21.23 9.67
N SER A 182 -33.87 20.36 9.46
CA SER A 182 -32.58 20.46 10.14
C SER A 182 -31.72 21.58 9.53
N LEU A 183 -31.88 21.82 8.22
CA LEU A 183 -31.17 22.85 7.47
C LEU A 183 -31.69 24.26 7.77
N SER A 184 -32.99 24.42 8.01
CA SER A 184 -33.58 25.73 8.36
C SER A 184 -33.15 26.24 9.74
N GLY A 185 -32.60 25.38 10.60
CA GLY A 185 -31.91 25.75 11.84
C GLY A 185 -30.42 26.06 11.68
N ALA A 186 -29.86 25.93 10.48
CA ALA A 186 -28.44 26.16 10.23
C ALA A 186 -28.12 27.66 10.26
N VAL A 187 -27.30 28.06 11.23
CA VAL A 187 -26.72 29.40 11.31
C VAL A 187 -25.71 29.57 10.15
N SER A 188 -25.57 30.79 9.62
CA SER A 188 -24.53 31.11 8.64
C SER A 188 -23.15 30.74 9.19
N PHE A 189 -22.54 29.67 8.68
CA PHE A 189 -21.24 29.18 9.13
C PHE A 189 -20.09 29.95 8.45
N CYS A 190 -19.21 30.51 9.26
CA CYS A 190 -18.07 31.32 8.83
C CYS A 190 -16.82 30.52 8.43
N ASP A 191 -16.71 29.24 8.83
CA ASP A 191 -15.56 28.39 8.53
C ASP A 191 -15.96 27.01 7.95
N LEU A 192 -14.99 26.36 7.28
CA LEU A 192 -15.19 25.12 6.54
C LEU A 192 -15.40 23.89 7.46
N ASP A 193 -14.77 23.88 8.63
CA ASP A 193 -14.86 22.77 9.60
C ASP A 193 -16.25 22.72 10.22
N SER A 194 -16.83 23.87 10.54
CA SER A 194 -18.20 23.99 11.04
C SER A 194 -19.22 23.51 10.00
N LYS A 195 -18.99 23.82 8.71
CA LYS A 195 -19.82 23.32 7.60
C LYS A 195 -19.71 21.79 7.45
N TRP A 196 -18.50 21.25 7.55
CA TRP A 196 -18.26 19.81 7.47
C TRP A 196 -18.91 19.05 8.63
N ARG A 197 -18.74 19.51 9.87
CA ARG A 197 -19.36 18.90 11.05
C ARG A 197 -20.88 18.90 10.95
N PHE A 198 -21.47 20.04 10.59
CA PHE A 198 -22.91 20.15 10.40
C PHE A 198 -23.43 19.20 9.31
N PHE A 199 -22.73 19.11 8.16
CA PHE A 199 -23.08 18.18 7.10
C PHE A 199 -23.00 16.72 7.57
N LYS A 200 -21.90 16.35 8.24
CA LYS A 200 -21.69 15.00 8.77
C LYS A 200 -22.81 14.61 9.73
N ASP A 201 -23.13 15.46 10.70
CA ASP A 201 -24.13 15.16 11.73
C ASP A 201 -25.58 15.16 11.20
N SER A 202 -25.82 15.87 10.10
CA SER A 202 -27.14 15.96 9.47
C SER A 202 -27.41 14.88 8.43
N VAL A 203 -26.39 14.46 7.67
CA VAL A 203 -26.53 13.54 6.53
C VAL A 203 -26.05 12.12 6.86
N LEU A 204 -24.98 11.99 7.64
CA LEU A 204 -24.23 10.73 7.82
C LEU A 204 -24.50 10.05 9.18
N ARG A 205 -25.69 10.26 9.77
CA ARG A 205 -26.09 9.62 11.04
C ARG A 205 -25.87 8.10 11.04
#